data_AF-A0A1C5CDK2-F1
#
_entry.id   AF-A0A1C5CDK2-F1
#
_cell.length_a   1.000
_cell.length_b   1.000
_cell.length_c   1.000
_cell.angle_alpha   90.00
_cell.angle_beta   90.00
_cell.angle_gamma   90.00
#
_symmetry.space_group_name_H-M   'P 1'
#
loop_
_entity.id
_entity.type
_entity.pdbx_description
1 polymer ?
#
loop_
_entity_poly.entity_id
_entity_poly.type
_entity_poly.pdbx_seq_one_letter_code
_entity_poly.pdbx_strand_id
1 'polypeptide(L)'
;MNRSTTRKHRTLLTLLAAVLSATAVPMVAPVAAEAAAAGGRVCLVLAPNSVDLDGRGPAAPVGHIGWAFRNGTGSTWTYGATEGDTGRPKSTFITTGSWSRMLHNFRTRHTGKQRYVKYRCLNTPAADVAKAQRSARTSASNGYNLARNNCLTKSVDIFHAYSPWLNNTRHLPDPKPYGISLTPNHYYNNALPKAGWSGTVNL
;
A
#
# COMPACT_ATOMS: atom_id res chain seq x y z
N MET A 1 86.84 24.06 -0.74
CA MET A 1 87.31 24.24 0.65
C MET A 1 86.06 24.42 1.51
N ASN A 2 85.67 23.41 2.31
CA ASN A 2 85.85 23.37 3.78
C ASN A 2 85.28 24.62 4.49
N ARG A 3 84.36 24.58 5.46
CA ARG A 3 84.08 23.60 6.53
C ARG A 3 82.72 23.90 7.20
N SER A 4 82.17 22.85 7.79
CA SER A 4 81.09 22.75 8.77
C SER A 4 81.28 23.64 10.03
N THR A 5 80.20 24.14 10.67
CA THR A 5 79.60 23.56 11.92
C THR A 5 78.53 24.46 12.59
N THR A 6 77.39 23.84 12.94
CA THR A 6 76.56 23.97 14.19
C THR A 6 75.92 25.33 14.54
N ARG A 7 74.77 25.45 15.24
CA ARG A 7 73.63 24.63 15.71
C ARG A 7 72.81 25.62 16.56
N LYS A 8 71.48 25.64 16.49
CA LYS A 8 70.58 25.60 17.68
C LYS A 8 69.12 25.93 17.34
N HIS A 9 68.29 25.04 17.84
CA HIS A 9 66.84 24.92 17.78
C HIS A 9 66.08 26.16 18.21
N ARG A 10 64.98 26.44 17.51
CA ARG A 10 63.71 26.83 18.15
C ARG A 10 62.56 26.08 17.49
N THR A 11 62.05 25.11 18.23
CA THR A 11 60.83 24.37 17.99
C THR A 11 59.64 25.33 18.07
N LEU A 12 58.80 25.37 17.04
CA LEU A 12 57.48 25.98 17.08
C LEU A 12 56.49 24.98 16.49
N LEU A 13 55.77 24.30 17.38
CA LEU A 13 54.53 23.61 17.06
C LEU A 13 53.45 24.67 16.82
N THR A 14 52.64 24.51 15.76
CA THR A 14 51.24 24.97 15.76
C THR A 14 50.43 24.24 14.68
N LEU A 15 49.78 23.17 15.15
CA LEU A 15 48.43 22.66 14.82
C LEU A 15 47.93 22.72 13.37
N LEU A 16 47.89 21.55 12.72
CA LEU A 16 46.97 21.25 11.62
C LEU A 16 45.52 21.19 12.14
N ALA A 17 44.64 22.02 11.59
CA ALA A 17 43.20 21.81 11.67
C ALA A 17 42.74 21.09 10.40
N ALA A 18 42.58 19.76 10.48
CA ALA A 18 41.92 18.98 9.44
C ALA A 18 40.40 19.12 9.59
N VAL A 19 39.76 19.90 8.72
CA VAL A 19 38.31 19.99 8.60
C VAL A 19 37.83 18.70 7.92
N LEU A 20 37.35 17.73 8.70
CA LEU A 20 36.60 16.59 8.15
C LEU A 20 35.18 17.05 7.79
N SER A 21 34.96 17.35 6.52
CA SER A 21 33.63 17.50 5.94
C SER A 21 32.95 16.13 5.89
N ALA A 22 32.21 15.78 6.94
CA ALA A 22 31.34 14.61 6.95
C ALA A 22 30.13 14.87 6.03
N THR A 23 30.23 14.45 4.77
CA THR A 23 29.07 14.39 3.88
C THR A 23 28.15 13.27 4.35
N ALA A 24 27.09 13.63 5.08
CA ALA A 24 26.02 12.71 5.42
C ALA A 24 25.29 12.30 4.13
N VAL A 25 25.62 11.12 3.60
CA VAL A 25 24.83 10.49 2.54
C VAL A 25 23.52 10.02 3.18
N PRO A 26 22.35 10.48 2.73
CA PRO A 26 21.10 9.97 3.27
C PRO A 26 20.99 8.48 2.91
N MET A 27 21.00 7.62 3.93
CA MET A 27 20.66 6.21 3.78
C MET A 27 19.18 6.12 3.40
N VAL A 28 18.89 5.98 2.12
CA VAL A 28 17.56 5.61 1.65
C VAL A 28 17.37 4.14 2.02
N ALA A 29 16.52 3.87 3.00
CA ALA A 29 16.20 2.51 3.41
C ALA A 29 15.74 1.70 2.18
N PRO A 30 16.24 0.46 1.98
CA PRO A 30 15.83 -0.35 0.84
C PRO A 30 14.33 -0.66 0.99
N VAL A 31 13.53 -0.21 0.02
CA VAL A 31 12.17 -0.71 -0.15
C VAL A 31 12.33 -2.18 -0.53
N ALA A 32 11.93 -3.09 0.37
CA ALA A 32 12.04 -4.52 0.15
C ALA A 32 11.47 -4.88 -1.23
N ALA A 33 12.33 -5.33 -2.13
CA ALA A 33 11.92 -5.81 -3.44
C ALA A 33 11.16 -7.12 -3.25
N GLU A 34 9.94 -7.20 -3.78
CA GLU A 34 9.11 -8.38 -3.62
C GLU A 34 9.59 -9.50 -4.55
N ALA A 35 9.91 -10.67 -3.99
CA ALA A 35 10.28 -11.85 -4.76
C ALA A 35 9.09 -12.32 -5.62
N ALA A 36 9.37 -12.66 -6.88
CA ALA A 36 8.34 -13.12 -7.81
C ALA A 36 7.83 -14.51 -7.41
N ALA A 37 6.73 -14.57 -6.66
CA ALA A 37 6.00 -15.83 -6.46
C ALA A 37 5.50 -16.35 -7.83
N ALA A 38 5.52 -17.67 -8.04
CA ALA A 38 5.09 -18.35 -9.27
C ALA A 38 3.58 -18.26 -9.55
N GLY A 39 2.82 -17.59 -8.67
CA GLY A 39 1.38 -17.39 -8.79
C GLY A 39 0.97 -15.91 -8.76
N GLY A 40 -0.33 -15.68 -8.59
CA GLY A 40 -0.86 -14.33 -8.44
C GLY A 40 -0.64 -13.78 -7.03
N ARG A 41 -0.91 -12.48 -6.86
CA ARG A 41 -0.93 -11.85 -5.55
C ARG A 41 -1.91 -10.69 -5.53
N VAL A 42 -2.66 -10.59 -4.44
CA VAL A 42 -3.58 -9.50 -4.17
C VAL A 42 -3.19 -8.81 -2.87
N CYS A 43 -3.44 -7.52 -2.77
CA CYS A 43 -3.20 -6.75 -1.55
C CYS A 43 -4.37 -5.81 -1.26
N LEU A 44 -4.73 -5.70 0.02
CA LEU A 44 -5.63 -4.68 0.53
C LEU A 44 -4.83 -3.63 1.28
N VAL A 45 -5.24 -2.38 1.11
CA VAL A 45 -4.55 -1.21 1.64
C VAL A 45 -5.54 -0.40 2.47
N LEU A 46 -5.26 -0.22 3.76
CA LEU A 46 -6.18 0.33 4.74
C LEU A 46 -5.87 1.79 5.06
N ALA A 47 -6.91 2.62 4.97
CA ALA A 47 -7.01 3.95 5.58
C ALA A 47 -7.97 3.88 6.77
N PRO A 48 -7.49 3.63 8.00
CA PRO A 48 -8.33 3.21 9.12
C PRO A 48 -9.18 4.32 9.70
N ASN A 49 -8.72 5.57 9.60
CA ASN A 49 -9.45 6.73 10.13
C ASN A 49 -10.25 7.46 9.03
N SER A 50 -10.36 6.88 7.84
CA SER A 50 -11.23 7.42 6.80
C SER A 50 -12.69 7.12 7.13
N VAL A 51 -13.56 8.09 6.88
CA VAL A 51 -14.98 8.04 7.20
C VAL A 51 -15.73 7.90 5.88
N ASP A 52 -16.02 6.67 5.49
CA ASP A 52 -16.92 6.40 4.36
C ASP A 52 -18.36 6.32 4.91
N LEU A 53 -18.82 7.37 5.58
CA LEU A 53 -20.20 7.56 6.00
C LEU A 53 -20.60 8.93 5.44
N ASP A 54 -21.69 8.98 4.65
CA ASP A 54 -22.10 10.14 3.85
C ASP A 54 -22.49 11.39 4.71
N GLY A 55 -21.50 11.98 5.39
CA GLY A 55 -21.56 13.31 5.99
C GLY A 55 -22.48 13.51 7.19
N ARG A 56 -22.96 12.46 7.87
CA ARG A 56 -23.88 12.61 9.02
C ARG A 56 -23.32 12.02 10.32
N GLY A 57 -22.64 12.88 11.08
CA GLY A 57 -22.46 12.74 12.54
C GLY A 57 -21.06 12.33 13.03
N PRO A 58 -20.82 12.37 14.36
CA PRO A 58 -19.55 12.02 15.03
C PRO A 58 -19.31 10.50 15.07
N ALA A 59 -19.65 9.80 14.00
CA ALA A 59 -19.50 8.35 13.93
C ALA A 59 -18.02 7.97 13.91
N ALA A 60 -17.67 6.92 14.66
CA ALA A 60 -16.33 6.35 14.66
C ALA A 60 -15.91 5.99 13.21
N PRO A 61 -14.64 6.19 12.84
CA PRO A 61 -14.19 5.89 11.49
C PRO A 61 -14.35 4.40 11.19
N VAL A 62 -15.09 4.11 10.13
CA VAL A 62 -15.35 2.74 9.65
C VAL A 62 -14.18 2.19 8.82
N GLY A 63 -13.27 3.07 8.42
CA GLY A 63 -12.11 2.76 7.59
C GLY A 63 -12.46 2.83 6.10
N HIS A 64 -11.42 2.77 5.27
CA HIS A 64 -11.53 2.75 3.83
C HIS A 64 -10.43 1.85 3.24
N ILE A 65 -10.72 1.22 2.11
CA ILE A 65 -9.89 0.18 1.53
C ILE A 65 -9.56 0.49 0.07
N GLY A 66 -8.27 0.43 -0.24
CA GLY A 66 -7.75 0.29 -1.59
C GLY A 66 -7.39 -1.16 -1.87
N TRP A 67 -7.33 -1.50 -3.15
CA TRP A 67 -7.01 -2.83 -3.64
C TRP A 67 -5.84 -2.77 -4.62
N ALA A 68 -5.12 -3.88 -4.71
CA ALA A 68 -4.10 -4.10 -5.72
C ALA A 68 -4.02 -5.57 -6.09
N PHE A 69 -3.69 -5.86 -7.35
CA PHE A 69 -3.34 -7.19 -7.81
C PHE A 69 -2.13 -7.15 -8.74
N ARG A 70 -1.34 -8.21 -8.70
CA ARG A 70 -0.14 -8.36 -9.51
C ARG A 70 -0.50 -8.76 -10.93
N ASN A 71 0.12 -8.12 -11.91
CA ASN A 71 -0.07 -8.44 -13.33
C ASN A 71 0.83 -9.64 -13.70
N GLY A 72 0.34 -10.87 -13.45
CA GLY A 72 1.05 -12.12 -13.75
C GLY A 72 2.29 -12.34 -12.88
N THR A 73 3.32 -12.98 -13.44
CA THR A 73 4.62 -13.24 -12.77
C THR A 73 5.58 -12.03 -12.82
N GLY A 74 5.18 -10.91 -13.44
CA GLY A 74 5.99 -9.71 -13.58
C GLY A 74 6.05 -8.81 -12.32
N SER A 75 6.72 -7.66 -12.41
CA SER A 75 6.87 -6.70 -11.29
C SER A 75 5.79 -5.59 -11.27
N THR A 76 4.80 -5.69 -12.16
CA THR A 76 3.78 -4.66 -12.37
C THR A 76 2.50 -5.00 -11.61
N TRP A 77 1.85 -3.97 -11.08
CA TRP A 77 0.65 -4.05 -10.28
C TRP A 77 -0.43 -3.16 -10.87
N THR A 78 -1.67 -3.65 -10.88
CA THR A 78 -2.86 -2.82 -11.09
C THR A 78 -3.50 -2.58 -9.74
N TYR A 79 -3.82 -1.33 -9.43
CA TYR A 79 -4.31 -0.92 -8.13
C TYR A 79 -5.28 0.24 -8.24
N GLY A 80 -6.08 0.42 -7.20
CA GLY A 80 -7.09 1.46 -7.16
C GLY A 80 -7.83 1.49 -5.84
N ALA A 81 -8.75 2.44 -5.74
CA ALA A 81 -9.78 2.45 -4.72
C ALA A 81 -11.01 3.15 -5.27
N THR A 82 -12.18 2.71 -4.81
CA THR A 82 -13.43 3.44 -5.04
C THR A 82 -13.53 4.51 -3.97
N GLU A 83 -13.10 5.71 -4.30
CA GLU A 83 -13.05 6.83 -3.37
C GLU A 83 -14.45 7.39 -3.11
N GLY A 84 -14.68 7.82 -1.88
CA GLY A 84 -15.87 8.55 -1.54
C GLY A 84 -15.70 9.45 -0.33
N ASP A 85 -15.82 10.77 -0.53
CA ASP A 85 -16.18 11.70 0.55
C ASP A 85 -16.77 13.03 0.01
N THR A 86 -17.65 13.63 0.81
CA THR A 86 -18.26 14.98 0.77
C THR A 86 -18.76 15.54 -0.58
N GLY A 87 -19.88 15.02 -1.09
CA GLY A 87 -20.72 15.76 -2.06
C GLY A 87 -20.22 15.80 -3.51
N ARG A 88 -19.18 15.04 -3.87
CA ARG A 88 -18.78 14.78 -5.26
C ARG A 88 -19.22 13.38 -5.72
N PRO A 89 -19.37 13.15 -7.04
CA PRO A 89 -19.59 11.81 -7.55
C PRO A 89 -18.49 10.86 -7.06
N LYS A 90 -18.88 9.75 -6.42
CA LYS A 90 -17.97 8.70 -5.99
C LYS A 90 -17.20 8.21 -7.21
N SER A 91 -15.87 8.26 -7.18
CA SER A 91 -15.02 7.96 -8.33
C SER A 91 -14.02 6.87 -7.99
N THR A 92 -13.94 5.83 -8.81
CA THR A 92 -12.88 4.83 -8.70
C THR A 92 -11.67 5.30 -9.50
N PHE A 93 -10.53 5.44 -8.84
CA PHE A 93 -9.27 5.56 -9.57
C PHE A 93 -8.70 4.17 -9.81
N ILE A 94 -8.08 3.99 -10.98
CA ILE A 94 -7.40 2.76 -11.36
C ILE A 94 -6.07 3.17 -11.98
N THR A 95 -4.98 2.55 -11.56
CA THR A 95 -3.63 2.86 -12.05
C THR A 95 -2.82 1.58 -12.14
N THR A 96 -1.78 1.61 -12.97
CA THR A 96 -0.81 0.54 -13.11
C THR A 96 0.59 1.07 -12.88
N GLY A 97 1.45 0.28 -12.24
CA GLY A 97 2.84 0.67 -11.99
C GLY A 97 3.65 -0.41 -11.29
N SER A 98 4.90 -0.10 -10.96
CA SER A 98 5.71 -0.95 -10.09
C SER A 98 5.12 -1.03 -8.67
N TRP A 99 5.56 -2.01 -7.90
CA TRP A 99 5.27 -2.11 -6.46
C TRP A 99 5.57 -0.80 -5.70
N SER A 100 6.75 -0.23 -5.93
CA SER A 100 7.16 1.04 -5.29
C SER A 100 6.24 2.20 -5.68
N ARG A 101 5.81 2.28 -6.95
CA ARG A 101 4.89 3.32 -7.43
C ARG A 101 3.49 3.15 -6.85
N MET A 102 3.03 1.90 -6.70
CA MET A 102 1.76 1.59 -6.02
C MET A 102 1.78 2.04 -4.56
N LEU A 103 2.79 1.63 -3.78
CA LEU A 103 2.90 2.02 -2.38
C LEU A 103 3.02 3.55 -2.22
N HIS A 104 3.83 4.18 -3.06
CA HIS A 104 3.95 5.64 -3.10
C HIS A 104 2.59 6.30 -3.37
N ASN A 105 1.85 5.82 -4.37
CA ASN A 105 0.54 6.36 -4.70
C ASN A 105 -0.41 6.32 -3.49
N PHE A 106 -0.58 5.17 -2.84
CA PHE A 106 -1.42 5.08 -1.65
C PHE A 106 -0.93 5.97 -0.50
N ARG A 107 0.39 6.03 -0.27
CA ARG A 107 0.98 6.87 0.78
C ARG A 107 0.70 8.35 0.55
N THR A 108 0.66 8.82 -0.69
CA THR A 108 0.48 10.24 -1.01
C THR A 108 -0.93 10.60 -1.46
N ARG A 109 -1.82 9.62 -1.67
CA ARG A 109 -3.17 9.83 -2.21
C ARG A 109 -4.01 10.79 -1.37
N HIS A 110 -3.94 10.58 -0.06
CA HIS A 110 -4.66 11.35 0.95
C HIS A 110 -3.68 11.98 1.95
N THR A 111 -4.16 12.92 2.76
CA THR A 111 -3.39 13.60 3.80
C THR A 111 -4.07 13.49 5.17
N GLY A 112 -3.32 13.75 6.24
CA GLY A 112 -3.85 13.72 7.60
C GLY A 112 -4.39 12.34 8.01
N LYS A 113 -5.56 12.32 8.65
CA LYS A 113 -6.16 11.10 9.22
C LYS A 113 -6.72 10.14 8.16
N GLN A 114 -7.08 10.61 6.97
CA GLN A 114 -7.67 9.80 5.90
C GLN A 114 -6.63 8.98 5.09
N ARG A 115 -5.35 9.04 5.49
CA ARG A 115 -4.26 8.35 4.80
C ARG A 115 -4.39 6.84 4.84
N TYR A 116 -4.05 6.21 3.72
CA TYR A 116 -3.65 4.81 3.72
C TYR A 116 -2.35 4.66 4.50
N VAL A 117 -2.33 3.73 5.45
CA VAL A 117 -1.19 3.57 6.37
C VAL A 117 -0.72 2.13 6.50
N LYS A 118 -1.50 1.14 6.04
CA LYS A 118 -1.17 -0.27 6.24
C LYS A 118 -1.63 -1.10 5.05
N TYR A 119 -0.93 -2.20 4.74
CA TYR A 119 -1.36 -3.17 3.75
C TYR A 119 -1.14 -4.62 4.22
N ARG A 120 -1.96 -5.53 3.66
CA ARG A 120 -1.84 -6.98 3.80
C ARG A 120 -1.98 -7.58 2.42
N CYS A 121 -1.33 -8.71 2.16
CA CYS A 121 -1.41 -9.40 0.90
C CYS A 121 -1.69 -10.88 1.06
N LEU A 122 -2.16 -11.50 -0.02
CA LEU A 122 -2.34 -12.94 -0.13
C LEU A 122 -1.83 -13.39 -1.50
N ASN A 123 -1.01 -14.44 -1.51
CA ASN A 123 -0.60 -15.12 -2.74
C ASN A 123 -1.73 -16.04 -3.21
N THR A 124 -1.91 -16.13 -4.52
CA THR A 124 -2.88 -17.03 -5.15
C THR A 124 -2.15 -18.03 -6.05
N PRO A 125 -2.66 -19.25 -6.21
CA PRO A 125 -2.03 -20.23 -7.10
C PRO A 125 -2.11 -19.82 -8.58
N ALA A 126 -3.11 -19.01 -8.96
CA ALA A 126 -3.32 -18.53 -10.32
C ALA A 126 -3.85 -17.08 -10.33
N ALA A 127 -3.69 -16.42 -11.48
CA ALA A 127 -4.13 -15.05 -11.74
C ALA A 127 -4.82 -14.95 -13.10
N ASP A 128 -6.01 -14.33 -13.13
CA ASP A 128 -6.73 -13.87 -14.31
C ASP A 128 -6.74 -12.33 -14.30
N VAL A 129 -5.61 -11.77 -14.74
CA VAL A 129 -5.37 -10.32 -14.78
C VAL A 129 -6.44 -9.61 -15.63
N ALA A 130 -6.81 -10.19 -16.77
CA ALA A 130 -7.75 -9.58 -17.70
C ALA A 130 -9.16 -9.50 -17.08
N LYS A 131 -9.61 -10.55 -16.40
CA LYS A 131 -10.90 -10.56 -15.71
C LYS A 131 -10.93 -9.61 -14.52
N ALA A 132 -9.84 -9.52 -13.75
CA ALA A 132 -9.71 -8.54 -12.68
C ALA A 132 -9.75 -7.10 -13.19
N GLN A 133 -9.05 -6.79 -14.29
CA GLN A 133 -9.09 -5.47 -14.92
C GLN A 133 -10.49 -5.11 -15.43
N ARG A 134 -11.21 -6.07 -16.05
CA ARG A 134 -12.61 -5.86 -16.45
C ARG A 134 -13.49 -5.59 -15.23
N SER A 135 -13.35 -6.39 -14.18
CA SER A 135 -14.09 -6.20 -12.91
C SER A 135 -13.82 -4.81 -12.33
N ALA A 136 -12.56 -4.38 -12.27
CA ALA A 136 -12.19 -3.05 -11.77
C ALA A 136 -12.84 -1.91 -12.58
N ARG A 137 -12.84 -2.02 -13.91
CA ARG A 137 -13.51 -1.04 -14.79
C ARG A 137 -15.02 -1.02 -14.58
N THR A 138 -15.66 -2.18 -14.47
CA THR A 138 -17.09 -2.28 -14.16
C THR A 138 -17.41 -1.69 -12.79
N SER A 139 -16.58 -1.95 -11.78
CA SER A 139 -16.71 -1.38 -10.44
C SER A 139 -16.57 0.15 -10.42
N ALA A 140 -15.85 0.72 -11.40
CA ALA A 140 -15.73 2.16 -11.57
C ALA A 140 -17.00 2.82 -12.13
N SER A 141 -17.83 2.07 -12.88
CA SER A 141 -19.03 2.60 -13.53
C SER A 141 -20.35 2.17 -12.87
N ASN A 142 -20.37 1.13 -12.03
CA ASN A 142 -21.60 0.51 -11.55
C ASN A 142 -22.20 1.13 -10.25
N GLY A 143 -22.11 2.45 -10.08
CA GLY A 143 -22.70 3.18 -8.95
C GLY A 143 -22.05 2.87 -7.59
N TYR A 144 -22.54 3.49 -6.52
CA TYR A 144 -22.02 3.33 -5.16
C TYR A 144 -23.15 3.17 -4.15
N ASN A 145 -23.04 2.18 -3.27
CA ASN A 145 -23.96 1.96 -2.15
C ASN A 145 -23.15 1.56 -0.92
N LEU A 146 -23.20 2.38 0.13
CA LEU A 146 -22.44 2.17 1.36
C LEU A 146 -22.60 0.77 1.98
N ALA A 147 -23.78 0.17 1.89
CA ALA A 147 -24.07 -1.11 2.50
C ALA A 147 -23.76 -2.31 1.58
N ARG A 148 -23.74 -2.15 0.26
CA ARG A 148 -23.77 -3.29 -0.68
C ARG A 148 -22.81 -3.21 -1.87
N ASN A 149 -22.31 -2.02 -2.18
CA ASN A 149 -21.48 -1.72 -3.36
C ASN A 149 -20.53 -0.55 -3.03
N ASN A 150 -19.59 -0.79 -2.11
CA ASN A 150 -18.68 0.20 -1.56
C ASN A 150 -17.20 -0.14 -1.87
N CYS A 151 -16.26 0.62 -1.29
CA CYS A 151 -14.83 0.39 -1.45
C CYS A 151 -14.39 -1.05 -1.12
N LEU A 152 -14.94 -1.66 -0.07
CA LEU A 152 -14.63 -3.02 0.34
C LEU A 152 -15.24 -4.06 -0.60
N THR A 153 -16.54 -4.00 -0.87
CA THR A 153 -17.22 -5.03 -1.66
C THR A 153 -16.68 -5.05 -3.09
N LYS A 154 -16.44 -3.88 -3.69
CA LYS A 154 -15.83 -3.77 -5.03
C LYS A 154 -14.41 -4.36 -5.06
N SER A 155 -13.61 -4.11 -4.01
CA SER A 155 -12.28 -4.70 -3.89
C SER A 155 -12.34 -6.23 -3.88
N VAL A 156 -13.29 -6.80 -3.13
CA VAL A 156 -13.50 -8.26 -3.07
C VAL A 156 -14.00 -8.82 -4.40
N ASP A 157 -14.94 -8.15 -5.08
CA ASP A 157 -15.42 -8.57 -6.41
C ASP A 157 -14.29 -8.60 -7.46
N ILE A 158 -13.34 -7.65 -7.38
CA ILE A 158 -12.14 -7.64 -8.22
C ILE A 158 -11.24 -8.84 -7.93
N PHE A 159 -11.11 -9.25 -6.66
CA PHE A 159 -10.28 -10.39 -6.29
C PHE A 159 -10.92 -11.74 -6.64
N HIS A 160 -12.24 -11.88 -6.50
CA HIS A 160 -12.97 -13.04 -7.05
C HIS A 160 -12.78 -13.16 -8.57
N ALA A 161 -12.77 -12.03 -9.28
CA ALA A 161 -12.44 -12.00 -10.69
C ALA A 161 -10.98 -12.35 -10.97
N TYR A 162 -10.05 -11.97 -10.10
CA TYR A 162 -8.62 -12.22 -10.26
C TYR A 162 -8.22 -13.68 -10.07
N SER A 163 -8.87 -14.42 -9.17
CA SER A 163 -8.54 -15.83 -8.97
C SER A 163 -9.77 -16.62 -8.52
N PRO A 164 -10.20 -17.65 -9.26
CA PRO A 164 -11.29 -18.54 -8.82
C PRO A 164 -11.02 -19.20 -7.46
N TRP A 165 -9.75 -19.38 -7.09
CA TRP A 165 -9.34 -19.88 -5.77
C TRP A 165 -9.83 -18.97 -4.63
N LEU A 166 -9.90 -17.66 -4.87
CA LEU A 166 -10.43 -16.69 -3.91
C LEU A 166 -11.97 -16.71 -3.80
N ASN A 167 -12.70 -17.51 -4.60
CA ASN A 167 -14.14 -17.73 -4.40
C ASN A 167 -14.43 -18.58 -3.17
N ASN A 168 -13.41 -19.22 -2.59
CA ASN A 168 -13.53 -19.92 -1.32
C ASN A 168 -13.42 -18.92 -0.15
N THR A 169 -14.45 -18.86 0.68
CA THR A 169 -14.53 -17.95 1.84
C THR A 169 -13.48 -18.21 2.91
N ARG A 170 -12.78 -19.36 2.85
CA ARG A 170 -11.60 -19.63 3.69
C ARG A 170 -10.38 -18.76 3.34
N HIS A 171 -10.31 -18.23 2.11
CA HIS A 171 -9.17 -17.45 1.62
C HIS A 171 -9.53 -15.97 1.44
N LEU A 172 -10.78 -15.70 1.05
CA LEU A 172 -11.32 -14.36 0.96
C LEU A 172 -12.71 -14.36 1.61
N PRO A 173 -12.83 -13.96 2.89
CA PRO A 173 -14.11 -13.94 3.59
C PRO A 173 -15.13 -13.09 2.85
N ASP A 174 -16.41 -13.46 2.93
CA ASP A 174 -17.48 -12.65 2.38
C ASP A 174 -17.51 -11.28 3.08
N PRO A 175 -17.42 -10.16 2.36
CA PRO A 175 -17.52 -8.84 2.95
C PRO A 175 -18.95 -8.53 3.41
N LYS A 176 -19.96 -9.33 3.03
CA LYS A 176 -21.39 -9.13 3.33
C LYS A 176 -22.04 -10.37 3.97
N PRO A 177 -21.54 -10.90 5.10
CA PRO A 177 -22.03 -12.16 5.67
C PRO A 177 -23.53 -12.16 6.03
N TYR A 178 -24.12 -10.98 6.22
CA TYR A 178 -25.56 -10.80 6.50
C TYR A 178 -26.27 -9.96 5.43
N GLY A 179 -25.73 -9.90 4.20
CA GLY A 179 -26.25 -9.05 3.12
C GLY A 179 -25.94 -7.55 3.28
N ILE A 180 -25.14 -7.20 4.29
CA ILE A 180 -24.64 -5.84 4.58
C ILE A 180 -23.13 -5.91 4.71
N SER A 181 -22.43 -4.95 4.09
CA SER A 181 -20.98 -4.86 4.14
C SER A 181 -20.49 -4.69 5.56
N LEU A 182 -19.51 -5.51 5.94
CA LEU A 182 -18.65 -5.25 7.08
C LEU A 182 -17.95 -3.90 6.89
N THR A 183 -17.59 -3.27 8.00
CA THR A 183 -16.74 -2.07 7.93
C THR A 183 -15.36 -2.46 7.41
N PRO A 184 -14.72 -1.62 6.61
CA PRO A 184 -13.36 -1.87 6.13
C PRO A 184 -12.36 -2.19 7.27
N ASN A 185 -12.47 -1.49 8.40
CA ASN A 185 -11.66 -1.76 9.59
C ASN A 185 -11.90 -3.17 10.15
N HIS A 186 -13.16 -3.60 10.29
CA HIS A 186 -13.46 -4.95 10.79
C HIS A 186 -12.91 -5.99 9.84
N TYR A 187 -13.26 -5.90 8.55
CA TYR A 187 -12.86 -6.88 7.55
C TYR A 187 -11.34 -7.08 7.54
N TYR A 188 -10.60 -5.97 7.47
CA TYR A 188 -9.15 -5.98 7.39
C TYR A 188 -8.47 -6.51 8.67
N ASN A 189 -8.93 -6.08 9.85
CA ASN A 189 -8.26 -6.40 11.10
C ASN A 189 -8.68 -7.75 11.70
N ASN A 190 -9.90 -8.21 11.42
CA ASN A 190 -10.46 -9.39 12.10
C ASN A 190 -10.74 -10.56 11.15
N ALA A 191 -11.16 -10.30 9.90
CA ALA A 191 -11.52 -11.37 8.96
C ALA A 191 -10.30 -11.88 8.18
N LEU A 192 -9.53 -10.97 7.57
CA LEU A 192 -8.36 -11.35 6.75
C LEU A 192 -7.30 -12.19 7.48
N PRO A 193 -6.92 -11.90 8.75
CA PRO A 193 -5.89 -12.69 9.43
C PRO A 193 -6.28 -14.16 9.61
N LYS A 194 -7.58 -14.44 9.75
CA LYS A 194 -8.12 -15.81 9.87
C LYS A 194 -8.14 -16.56 8.53
N ALA A 195 -7.96 -15.84 7.42
CA ALA A 195 -8.03 -16.37 6.05
C ALA A 195 -6.64 -16.55 5.39
N GLY A 196 -5.56 -16.53 6.18
CA GLY A 196 -4.20 -16.77 5.69
C GLY A 196 -3.52 -15.59 5.02
N TRP A 197 -4.08 -14.38 5.14
CA TRP A 197 -3.43 -13.15 4.68
C TRP A 197 -2.16 -12.86 5.48
N SER A 198 -1.19 -12.20 4.84
CA SER A 198 0.06 -11.81 5.47
C SER A 198 -0.18 -10.98 6.74
N GLY A 199 0.85 -10.90 7.60
CA GLY A 199 0.93 -9.89 8.65
C GLY A 199 0.72 -8.47 8.09
N THR A 200 0.29 -7.55 8.95
CA THR A 200 0.13 -6.15 8.57
C THR A 200 1.48 -5.50 8.36
N VAL A 201 1.64 -4.80 7.23
CA VAL A 201 2.83 -4.00 6.94
C VAL A 201 2.44 -2.53 6.90
N ASN A 202 3.27 -1.67 7.49
CA ASN A 202 3.05 -0.22 7.42
C ASN A 202 3.44 0.31 6.03
N LEU A 203 2.64 1.24 5.52
CA LEU A 203 2.87 1.95 4.27
C LEU A 203 3.90 3.06 4.42
#